data_AF-A0A917G6U9-F1
#
_entry.id   AF-A0A917G6U9-F1
#
_cell.length_a   1.000
_cell.length_b   1.000
_cell.length_c   1.000
_cell.angle_alpha   90.00
_cell.angle_beta   90.00
_cell.angle_gamma   90.00
#
_symmetry.space_group_name_H-M   'P 1'
#
loop_
_entity.id
_entity.type
_entity.pdbx_description
1 polymer ?
#
loop_
_entity_poly.entity_id
_entity_poly.type
_entity_poly.pdbx_seq_one_letter_code
_entity_poly.pdbx_strand_id
1 'polypeptide(L)'
;MDAREAAVLRSLVSSVGGLLEQRSAQSPVDDLAELTGIRSGNTSAPTDPTLARLLPDFHRPEGADASDPELELAEQADLNGALRSIHEPDIIDAKRAAGAVVLDTLPADGGRIVLTPEQADAWLAALNDVRLALGTTLGIEADTPDAFEADDPRAPHLDVYHWLTWMQDSLVQALMP
;
A
#
# COMPACT_ATOMS: atom_id res chain seq x y z
N MET A 1 22.07 2.57 -7.00
CA MET A 1 21.23 1.37 -7.17
C MET A 1 21.78 0.58 -8.33
N ASP A 2 22.04 -0.71 -8.17
CA ASP A 2 22.45 -1.58 -9.28
C ASP A 2 21.24 -2.06 -10.10
N ALA A 3 21.50 -2.77 -11.21
CA ALA A 3 20.47 -3.25 -12.13
C ALA A 3 19.52 -4.28 -11.48
N ARG A 4 20.04 -5.12 -10.58
CA ARG A 4 19.24 -6.17 -9.92
C ARG A 4 18.32 -5.54 -8.89
N GLU A 5 18.84 -4.62 -8.07
CA GLU A 5 18.05 -3.81 -7.14
C GLU A 5 16.93 -3.05 -7.85
N ALA A 6 17.24 -2.40 -8.97
CA ALA A 6 16.25 -1.68 -9.77
C ALA A 6 15.17 -2.61 -10.32
N ALA A 7 15.53 -3.79 -10.82
CA ALA A 7 14.57 -4.79 -11.30
C ALA A 7 13.66 -5.30 -10.17
N VAL A 8 14.21 -5.55 -8.98
CA VAL A 8 13.42 -5.97 -7.80
C VAL A 8 12.43 -4.86 -7.41
N LEU A 9 12.88 -3.62 -7.24
CA LEU A 9 11.99 -2.51 -6.89
C LEU A 9 10.88 -2.31 -7.93
N ARG A 10 11.23 -2.33 -9.23
CA ARG A 10 10.26 -2.24 -10.32
C ARG A 10 9.20 -3.34 -10.26
N SER A 11 9.62 -4.58 -9.99
CA SER A 11 8.72 -5.73 -9.86
C SER A 11 7.76 -5.55 -8.70
N LEU A 12 8.27 -5.13 -7.53
CA LEU A 12 7.46 -4.93 -6.34
C LEU A 12 6.45 -3.78 -6.50
N VAL A 13 6.89 -2.64 -7.03
CA VAL A 13 6.01 -1.49 -7.29
C VAL A 13 4.93 -1.85 -8.32
N SER A 14 5.30 -2.54 -9.39
CA SER A 14 4.34 -3.04 -10.38
C SER A 14 3.35 -4.04 -9.78
N SER A 15 3.80 -4.90 -8.87
CA SER A 15 2.95 -5.89 -8.21
C SER A 15 1.89 -5.21 -7.34
N VAL A 16 2.29 -4.24 -6.50
CA VAL A 16 1.35 -3.45 -5.69
C VAL A 16 0.39 -2.66 -6.59
N GLY A 17 0.90 -2.05 -7.67
CA GLY A 17 0.08 -1.34 -8.64
C GLY A 17 -1.00 -2.23 -9.27
N GLY A 18 -0.64 -3.44 -9.70
CA GLY A 18 -1.57 -4.42 -10.25
C GLY A 18 -2.63 -4.89 -9.25
N LEU A 19 -2.24 -5.05 -7.98
CA LEU A 19 -3.14 -5.42 -6.89
C LEU A 19 -4.21 -4.33 -6.65
N LEU A 20 -3.78 -3.06 -6.66
CA LEU A 20 -4.69 -1.90 -6.58
C LEU A 20 -5.59 -1.77 -7.82
N GLU A 21 -5.08 -2.12 -9.01
CA GLU A 21 -5.88 -2.16 -10.24
C GLU A 21 -7.04 -3.13 -10.14
N GLN A 22 -6.73 -4.34 -9.69
CA GLN A 22 -7.71 -5.40 -9.53
C GLN A 22 -8.79 -5.00 -8.54
N ARG A 23 -8.41 -4.33 -7.44
CA ARG A 23 -9.35 -3.80 -6.47
C ARG A 23 -10.25 -2.71 -7.06
N SER A 24 -9.69 -1.79 -7.85
CA SER A 24 -10.48 -0.76 -8.52
C SER A 24 -11.50 -1.36 -9.49
N ALA A 25 -11.07 -2.36 -10.29
CA ALA A 25 -11.92 -3.05 -11.27
C ALA A 25 -13.08 -3.86 -10.66
N GLN A 26 -13.06 -4.14 -9.35
CA GLN A 26 -14.15 -4.80 -8.63
C GLN A 26 -15.23 -3.83 -8.14
N SER A 27 -14.99 -2.52 -8.24
CA SER A 27 -15.95 -1.52 -7.78
C SER A 27 -17.23 -1.57 -8.62
N PRO A 28 -18.41 -1.34 -8.03
CA PRO A 28 -19.66 -1.28 -8.78
C PRO A 28 -19.60 -0.17 -9.83
N VAL A 29 -19.97 -0.50 -11.07
CA VAL A 29 -20.24 0.52 -12.09
C VAL A 29 -21.68 0.97 -11.88
N ASP A 30 -21.87 2.24 -11.51
CA ASP A 30 -23.19 2.85 -11.34
C ASP A 30 -23.50 3.72 -12.56
N ASP A 31 -24.69 3.56 -13.15
CA ASP A 31 -25.18 4.39 -14.26
C ASP A 31 -25.17 5.89 -13.90
N LEU A 32 -25.33 6.23 -12.61
CA LEU A 32 -25.21 7.61 -12.14
C LEU A 32 -23.76 8.12 -12.19
N ALA A 33 -22.76 7.25 -12.04
CA ALA A 33 -21.35 7.61 -12.18
C ALA A 33 -21.02 8.00 -13.63
N GLU A 34 -21.63 7.35 -14.62
CA GLU A 34 -21.48 7.74 -16.03
C GLU A 34 -22.05 9.14 -16.32
N LEU A 35 -23.12 9.50 -15.62
CA LEU A 35 -23.79 10.79 -15.77
C LEU A 35 -23.12 11.93 -14.97
N THR A 36 -22.54 11.62 -13.80
CA THR A 36 -21.99 12.62 -12.87
C THR A 36 -20.46 12.70 -12.88
N GLY A 37 -19.78 11.68 -13.39
CA GLY A 37 -18.32 11.52 -13.32
C GLY A 37 -17.81 11.12 -11.93
N ILE A 38 -18.69 10.94 -10.94
CA ILE A 38 -18.32 10.54 -9.58
C ILE A 38 -18.24 9.01 -9.53
N ARG A 39 -17.03 8.47 -9.41
CA ARG A 39 -16.82 7.02 -9.24
C ARG A 39 -17.21 6.60 -7.84
N SER A 40 -18.03 5.55 -7.75
CA SER A 40 -18.30 4.86 -6.48
C SER A 40 -17.30 3.72 -6.32
N GLY A 41 -16.64 3.67 -5.17
CA GLY A 41 -15.74 2.59 -4.77
C GLY A 41 -16.46 1.38 -4.19
N ASN A 42 -15.68 0.41 -3.75
CA ASN A 42 -16.18 -0.77 -3.04
C ASN A 42 -16.80 -0.39 -1.68
N THR A 43 -17.85 -1.08 -1.27
CA THR A 43 -18.45 -0.95 0.07
C THR A 43 -17.97 -2.04 1.03
N SER A 44 -17.55 -3.20 0.52
CA SER A 44 -16.99 -4.27 1.35
C SER A 44 -15.50 -4.04 1.60
N ALA A 45 -15.03 -4.42 2.79
CA ALA A 45 -13.61 -4.44 3.11
C ALA A 45 -12.83 -5.42 2.20
N PRO A 46 -11.56 -5.15 1.89
CA PRO A 46 -10.74 -6.11 1.16
C PRO A 46 -10.58 -7.43 1.92
N THR A 47 -10.73 -8.56 1.24
CA THR A 47 -10.52 -9.89 1.81
C THR A 47 -9.06 -10.32 1.79
N ASP A 48 -8.28 -9.80 0.85
CA ASP A 48 -6.84 -9.98 0.81
C ASP A 48 -6.16 -9.15 1.92
N PRO A 49 -5.31 -9.76 2.77
CA PRO A 49 -4.72 -9.07 3.91
C PRO A 49 -3.77 -7.94 3.49
N THR A 50 -3.10 -8.06 2.34
CA THR A 50 -2.23 -7.02 1.80
C THR A 50 -3.05 -5.80 1.38
N LEU A 51 -4.16 -5.98 0.66
CA LEU A 51 -5.09 -4.89 0.38
C LEU A 51 -5.68 -4.30 1.65
N ALA A 52 -6.10 -5.12 2.60
CA ALA A 52 -6.65 -4.64 3.87
C ALA A 52 -5.63 -3.79 4.62
N ARG A 53 -4.33 -4.07 4.49
CA ARG A 53 -3.26 -3.25 5.07
C ARG A 53 -3.03 -1.94 4.32
N LEU A 54 -3.14 -1.94 2.99
CA LEU A 54 -2.96 -0.77 2.13
C LEU A 54 -4.20 0.15 2.13
N LEU A 55 -5.39 -0.41 2.28
CA LEU A 55 -6.70 0.25 2.25
C LEU A 55 -7.49 -0.08 3.54
N PRO A 56 -6.95 0.29 4.72
CA PRO A 56 -7.55 -0.04 6.00
C PRO A 56 -8.93 0.60 6.16
N ASP A 57 -9.68 0.13 7.15
CA ASP A 57 -10.91 0.80 7.57
C ASP A 57 -10.61 2.22 8.09
N PHE A 58 -11.55 3.13 7.82
CA PHE A 58 -11.48 4.54 8.22
C PHE A 58 -11.75 4.71 9.72
N HIS A 59 -12.62 3.86 10.25
CA HIS A 59 -13.01 3.86 11.66
C HIS A 59 -12.69 2.51 12.30
N ARG A 60 -12.04 2.55 13.47
CA ARG A 60 -11.80 1.40 14.36
C ARG A 60 -12.52 1.63 15.68
N PRO A 61 -13.01 0.59 16.35
CA PRO A 61 -13.71 0.75 17.61
C PRO A 61 -12.76 1.28 18.69
N GLU A 62 -13.21 2.26 19.44
CA GLU A 62 -12.55 2.72 20.67
C GLU A 62 -13.26 2.09 21.87
N GLY A 63 -12.67 1.04 22.43
CA GLY A 63 -13.13 0.43 23.70
C GLY A 63 -14.25 -0.61 23.55
N ALA A 64 -14.26 -1.57 24.49
CA ALA A 64 -15.11 -2.76 24.47
C ALA A 64 -16.34 -2.65 25.38
N ASP A 65 -16.85 -1.43 25.62
CA ASP A 65 -17.96 -1.18 26.56
C ASP A 65 -19.30 -1.01 25.83
N ALA A 66 -19.51 -1.89 24.84
CA ALA A 66 -20.72 -1.96 24.03
C ALA A 66 -21.85 -2.65 24.79
N SER A 67 -23.03 -2.04 24.84
CA SER A 67 -24.23 -2.73 25.35
C SER A 67 -24.70 -3.86 24.43
N ASP A 68 -24.38 -3.76 23.14
CA ASP A 68 -24.64 -4.79 22.12
C ASP A 68 -23.50 -4.80 21.07
N PRO A 69 -22.51 -5.69 21.21
CA PRO A 69 -21.35 -5.75 20.31
C PRO A 69 -21.70 -6.08 18.85
N GLU A 70 -22.82 -6.77 18.60
CA GLU A 70 -23.19 -7.19 17.23
C GLU A 70 -23.79 -6.02 16.45
N LEU A 71 -24.62 -5.21 17.10
CA LEU A 71 -25.17 -3.98 16.51
C LEU A 71 -24.07 -2.96 16.20
N GLU A 72 -23.14 -2.72 17.13
CA GLU A 72 -22.03 -1.80 16.91
C GLU A 72 -21.13 -2.23 15.75
N LEU A 73 -20.86 -3.55 15.62
CA LEU A 73 -20.06 -4.08 14.53
C LEU A 73 -20.76 -3.87 13.16
N ALA A 74 -22.08 -4.04 13.11
CA ALA A 74 -22.88 -3.80 11.90
C ALA A 74 -22.90 -2.32 11.52
N GLU A 75 -23.16 -1.42 12.48
CA GLU A 75 -23.13 0.03 12.24
C GLU A 75 -21.75 0.50 11.78
N GLN A 76 -20.68 -0.05 12.35
CA GLN A 76 -19.32 0.23 11.92
C GLN A 76 -19.01 -0.29 10.52
N ALA A 77 -19.51 -1.48 10.16
CA ALA A 77 -19.35 -2.03 8.82
C ALA A 77 -20.06 -1.14 7.79
N ASP A 78 -21.27 -0.67 8.09
CA ASP A 78 -22.02 0.26 7.26
C ASP A 78 -21.30 1.61 7.11
N LEU A 79 -20.79 2.19 8.21
CA LEU A 79 -20.03 3.44 8.17
C LEU A 79 -18.75 3.31 7.34
N ASN A 80 -17.95 2.27 7.59
CA ASN A 80 -16.73 2.03 6.82
C ASN A 80 -17.04 1.76 5.35
N GLY A 81 -18.11 1.04 5.03
CA GLY A 81 -18.53 0.79 3.66
C GLY A 81 -18.93 2.06 2.92
N ALA A 82 -19.64 2.98 3.59
CA ALA A 82 -20.00 4.28 3.03
C ALA A 82 -18.77 5.18 2.81
N LEU A 83 -17.84 5.24 3.77
CA LEU A 83 -16.62 6.03 3.62
C LEU A 83 -15.71 5.46 2.52
N ARG A 84 -15.65 4.13 2.40
CA ARG A 84 -14.86 3.44 1.39
C ARG A 84 -15.41 3.68 -0.02
N SER A 85 -16.72 3.65 -0.22
CA SER A 85 -17.29 3.94 -1.53
C SER A 85 -16.99 5.37 -2.00
N ILE A 86 -16.83 6.31 -1.08
CA ILE A 86 -16.50 7.70 -1.42
C ILE A 86 -14.99 7.90 -1.63
N HIS A 87 -14.14 7.34 -0.76
CA HIS A 87 -12.73 7.71 -0.70
C HIS A 87 -11.76 6.69 -1.32
N GLU A 88 -12.11 5.41 -1.36
CA GLU A 88 -11.22 4.36 -1.87
C GLU A 88 -10.73 4.61 -3.31
N PRO A 89 -11.56 5.10 -4.26
CA PRO A 89 -11.10 5.40 -5.62
C PRO A 89 -9.94 6.40 -5.66
N ASP A 90 -10.05 7.50 -4.92
CA ASP A 90 -9.03 8.56 -4.90
C ASP A 90 -7.76 8.09 -4.17
N ILE A 91 -7.91 7.28 -3.11
CA ILE A 91 -6.77 6.66 -2.42
C ILE A 91 -6.02 5.72 -3.38
N ILE A 92 -6.73 4.87 -4.12
CA ILE A 92 -6.12 3.95 -5.10
C ILE A 92 -5.38 4.75 -6.17
N ASP A 93 -5.99 5.80 -6.71
CA ASP A 93 -5.38 6.64 -7.74
C ASP A 93 -4.11 7.33 -7.22
N ALA A 94 -4.14 7.87 -6.01
CA ALA A 94 -2.96 8.49 -5.38
C ALA A 94 -1.81 7.48 -5.21
N LYS A 95 -2.11 6.26 -4.73
CA LYS A 95 -1.12 5.19 -4.57
C LYS A 95 -0.54 4.74 -5.91
N ARG A 96 -1.38 4.57 -6.93
CA ARG A 96 -0.94 4.21 -8.29
C ARG A 96 -0.09 5.31 -8.92
N ALA A 97 -0.46 6.58 -8.74
CA ALA A 97 0.32 7.72 -9.21
C ALA A 97 1.70 7.77 -8.55
N ALA A 98 1.78 7.54 -7.23
CA ALA A 98 3.05 7.45 -6.52
C ALA A 98 3.94 6.31 -7.06
N GLY A 99 3.35 5.13 -7.30
CA GLY A 99 4.04 4.01 -7.94
C GLY A 99 4.54 4.34 -9.34
N ALA A 100 3.72 5.01 -10.17
CA ALA A 100 4.12 5.43 -11.52
C ALA A 100 5.33 6.37 -11.49
N VAL A 101 5.38 7.33 -10.54
CA VAL A 101 6.55 8.20 -10.38
C VAL A 101 7.82 7.40 -10.12
N VAL A 102 7.77 6.36 -9.27
CA VAL A 102 8.92 5.46 -9.06
C VAL A 102 9.32 4.78 -10.37
N LEU A 103 8.37 4.21 -11.09
CA LEU A 103 8.63 3.48 -12.34
C LEU A 103 9.23 4.36 -13.45
N ASP A 104 8.81 5.62 -13.52
CA ASP A 104 9.23 6.60 -14.53
C ASP A 104 10.61 7.21 -14.22
N THR A 105 10.95 7.35 -12.94
CA THR A 105 12.20 8.00 -12.50
C THR A 105 13.30 7.00 -12.14
N LEU A 106 12.97 5.72 -11.98
CA LEU A 106 13.93 4.63 -11.78
C LEU A 106 14.52 4.18 -13.14
N PRO A 107 15.83 4.31 -13.38
CA PRO A 107 16.45 3.80 -14.61
C PRO A 107 16.32 2.28 -14.72
N ALA A 108 16.03 1.77 -15.92
CA ALA A 108 15.78 0.33 -16.14
C ALA A 108 16.97 -0.56 -15.75
N ASP A 109 18.19 -0.12 -16.06
CA ASP A 109 19.43 -0.85 -15.77
C ASP A 109 20.08 -0.42 -14.43
N GLY A 110 19.33 0.27 -13.57
CA GLY A 110 19.86 0.91 -12.37
C GLY A 110 20.72 2.14 -12.67
N GLY A 111 21.33 2.70 -11.64
CA GLY A 111 22.20 3.87 -11.73
C GLY A 111 21.87 4.97 -10.72
N ARG A 112 22.21 6.21 -11.10
CA ARG A 112 21.94 7.42 -10.30
C ARG A 112 20.50 7.86 -10.51
N ILE A 113 19.77 7.99 -9.41
CA ILE A 113 18.41 8.54 -9.38
C ILE A 113 18.51 10.00 -8.92
N VAL A 114 17.82 10.91 -9.61
CA VAL A 114 17.75 12.34 -9.25
C VAL A 114 16.28 12.70 -9.20
N LEU A 115 15.81 13.12 -8.02
CA LEU A 115 14.41 13.42 -7.76
C LEU A 115 14.24 14.90 -7.44
N THR A 116 13.13 15.46 -7.89
CA THR A 116 12.56 16.68 -7.31
C THR A 116 11.98 16.38 -5.92
N PRO A 117 11.77 17.40 -5.06
CA PRO A 117 11.11 17.19 -3.76
C PRO A 117 9.76 16.48 -3.88
N GLU A 118 8.94 16.86 -4.85
CA GLU A 118 7.62 16.27 -5.08
C GLU A 118 7.72 14.81 -5.52
N GLN A 119 8.72 14.47 -6.34
CA GLN A 119 8.98 13.08 -6.70
C GLN A 119 9.51 12.27 -5.52
N ALA A 120 10.32 12.88 -4.64
CA ALA A 120 10.82 12.22 -3.44
C ALA A 120 9.69 11.87 -2.46
N ASP A 121 8.69 12.76 -2.29
CA ASP A 121 7.49 12.47 -1.50
C ASP A 121 6.68 11.31 -2.09
N ALA A 122 6.51 11.30 -3.42
CA ALA A 122 5.85 10.19 -4.12
C ALA A 122 6.62 8.87 -3.96
N TRP A 123 7.95 8.90 -4.01
CA TRP A 123 8.81 7.74 -3.73
C TRP A 123 8.60 7.24 -2.30
N LEU A 124 8.57 8.12 -1.30
CA LEU A 124 8.32 7.73 0.09
C LEU A 124 6.96 7.04 0.26
N ALA A 125 5.91 7.58 -0.36
CA ALA A 125 4.58 6.97 -0.33
C ALA A 125 4.57 5.57 -0.96
N ALA A 126 5.16 5.44 -2.15
CA ALA A 126 5.24 4.16 -2.87
C ALA A 126 6.10 3.12 -2.14
N LEU A 127 7.28 3.51 -1.63
CA LEU A 127 8.15 2.62 -0.85
C LEU A 127 7.46 2.13 0.42
N ASN A 128 6.72 3.02 1.11
CA ASN A 128 5.94 2.62 2.26
C ASN A 128 4.86 1.60 1.89
N ASP A 129 4.13 1.80 0.79
CA ASP A 129 3.12 0.84 0.33
C ASP A 129 3.73 -0.52 -0.04
N VAL A 130 4.86 -0.54 -0.75
CA VAL A 130 5.58 -1.79 -1.02
C VAL A 130 6.03 -2.47 0.26
N ARG A 131 6.57 -1.71 1.22
CA ARG A 131 7.03 -2.24 2.52
C ARG A 131 5.87 -2.82 3.33
N LEU A 132 4.72 -2.15 3.35
CA LEU A 132 3.52 -2.65 4.01
C LEU A 132 3.02 -3.95 3.36
N ALA A 133 2.96 -4.01 2.03
CA ALA A 133 2.54 -5.20 1.31
C ALA A 133 3.46 -6.41 1.54
N LEU A 134 4.77 -6.19 1.46
CA LEU A 134 5.77 -7.22 1.70
C LEU A 134 5.75 -7.67 3.16
N GLY A 135 5.66 -6.73 4.10
CA GLY A 135 5.57 -7.02 5.54
C GLY A 135 4.35 -7.86 5.89
N THR A 136 3.18 -7.54 5.32
CA THR A 136 1.97 -8.35 5.52
C THR A 136 2.11 -9.75 4.93
N THR A 137 2.71 -9.88 3.73
CA THR A 137 2.93 -11.19 3.10
C THR A 137 3.89 -12.07 3.91
N LEU A 138 4.87 -11.47 4.57
CA LEU A 138 5.83 -12.18 5.41
C LEU A 138 5.33 -12.47 6.83
N GLY A 139 4.23 -11.84 7.25
CA GLY A 139 3.75 -11.89 8.62
C GLY A 139 4.66 -11.14 9.60
N ILE A 140 5.20 -9.98 9.19
CA ILE A 140 6.05 -9.16 10.05
C ILE A 140 5.21 -8.49 11.14
N GLU A 141 5.55 -8.81 12.38
CA GLU A 141 5.00 -8.25 13.62
C GLU A 141 6.11 -7.60 14.47
N ALA A 142 5.74 -7.01 15.61
CA ALA A 142 6.67 -6.28 16.47
C ALA A 142 7.78 -7.15 17.09
N ASP A 143 7.54 -8.45 17.23
CA ASP A 143 8.46 -9.45 17.78
C ASP A 143 9.15 -10.29 16.70
N THR A 144 8.96 -9.94 15.42
CA THR A 144 9.65 -10.65 14.33
C THR A 144 11.16 -10.48 14.48
N PRO A 145 11.94 -11.58 14.39
CA PRO A 145 13.39 -11.51 14.50
C PRO A 145 14.01 -10.72 13.33
N ASP A 146 15.17 -10.11 13.57
CA ASP A 146 15.93 -9.37 12.55
C ASP A 146 16.44 -10.26 11.40
N ALA A 147 16.45 -11.58 11.59
CA ALA A 147 16.81 -12.55 10.59
C ALA A 147 16.02 -13.86 10.79
N PHE A 148 15.64 -14.48 9.69
CA PHE A 148 15.20 -15.88 9.70
C PHE A 148 16.39 -16.82 9.55
N GLU A 149 16.19 -18.09 9.92
CA GLU A 149 17.17 -19.15 9.63
C GLU A 149 17.43 -19.23 8.12
N ALA A 150 18.66 -19.59 7.74
CA ALA A 150 19.10 -19.52 6.34
C ALA A 150 18.32 -20.44 5.39
N ASP A 151 17.67 -21.47 5.91
CA ASP A 151 16.80 -22.41 5.19
C ASP A 151 15.32 -22.00 5.19
N ASP A 152 14.93 -20.93 5.89
CA ASP A 152 13.56 -20.40 5.82
C ASP A 152 13.31 -19.79 4.43
N PRO A 153 12.27 -20.25 3.71
CA PRO A 153 11.96 -19.73 2.37
C PRO A 153 11.65 -18.23 2.34
N ARG A 154 11.33 -17.62 3.49
CA ARG A 154 11.05 -16.19 3.64
C ARG A 154 12.30 -15.35 3.84
N ALA A 155 13.45 -15.95 4.18
CA ALA A 155 14.68 -15.22 4.48
C ALA A 155 15.08 -14.22 3.38
N PRO A 156 15.08 -14.58 2.06
CA PRO A 156 15.42 -13.63 1.01
C PRO A 156 14.45 -12.45 0.91
N HIS A 157 13.17 -12.67 1.25
CA HIS A 157 12.16 -11.62 1.24
C HIS A 157 12.30 -10.67 2.44
N LEU A 158 12.73 -11.20 3.58
CA LEU A 158 13.07 -10.38 4.75
C LEU A 158 14.23 -9.43 4.43
N ASP A 159 15.29 -9.91 3.77
CA ASP A 159 16.41 -9.05 3.33
C ASP A 159 15.93 -7.89 2.45
N VAL A 160 15.01 -8.17 1.52
CA VAL A 160 14.38 -7.13 0.68
C VAL A 160 13.57 -6.14 1.51
N TYR A 161 12.84 -6.61 2.53
CA TYR A 161 12.10 -5.74 3.45
C TYR A 161 13.04 -4.81 4.24
N HIS A 162 14.16 -5.30 4.76
CA HIS A 162 15.17 -4.48 5.44
C HIS A 162 15.81 -3.47 4.48
N TRP A 163 16.13 -3.89 3.25
CA TRP A 163 16.67 -3.00 2.23
C TRP A 163 15.70 -1.86 1.87
N LEU A 164 14.41 -2.15 1.70
CA LEU A 164 13.37 -1.13 1.48
C LEU A 164 13.25 -0.18 2.68
N THR A 165 13.33 -0.71 3.90
CA THR A 165 13.30 0.08 5.13
C THR A 165 14.48 1.06 5.20
N TRP A 166 15.69 0.58 4.91
CA TRP A 166 16.88 1.42 4.84
C TRP A 166 16.80 2.47 3.71
N MET A 167 16.27 2.10 2.54
CA MET A 167 16.09 3.04 1.42
C MET A 167 15.11 4.16 1.79
N GLN A 168 13.99 3.82 2.42
CA GLN A 168 13.00 4.80 2.89
C GLN A 168 13.62 5.75 3.93
N ASP A 169 14.33 5.22 4.93
CA ASP A 169 15.03 6.02 5.94
C ASP A 169 16.07 6.96 5.32
N SER A 170 16.87 6.45 4.37
CA SER A 170 17.86 7.25 3.64
C SER A 170 17.23 8.41 2.87
N LEU A 171 16.06 8.18 2.26
CA LEU A 171 15.33 9.23 1.53
C LEU A 171 14.71 10.27 2.48
N VAL A 172 14.16 9.84 3.62
CA VAL A 172 13.68 10.77 4.67
C VAL A 172 14.83 11.64 5.17
N GLN A 173 15.99 11.06 5.46
CA GLN A 173 17.16 11.81 5.90
C GLN A 173 17.64 12.83 4.87
N ALA A 174 17.59 12.48 3.58
CA ALA A 174 17.95 13.40 2.50
C ALA A 174 16.98 14.59 2.36
N LEU A 175 15.73 14.46 2.83
CA LEU A 175 14.72 15.52 2.82
C LEU A 175 14.69 16.36 4.10
N MET A 176 15.36 15.91 5.17
CA MET A 176 15.47 16.71 6.39
C MET A 176 16.38 17.93 6.15
N PRO A 177 15.98 19.13 6.62
CA PRO A 177 16.73 20.37 6.43
C PRO A 177 18.01 20.47 7.26
#